data_AF-A0A7W1ZVZ2-F1
#
_entry.id   AF-A0A7W1ZVZ2-F1
#
_cell.length_a   1.000
_cell.length_b   1.000
_cell.length_c   1.000
_cell.angle_alpha   90.00
_cell.angle_beta   90.00
_cell.angle_gamma   90.00
#
_symmetry.space_group_name_H-M   'P 1'
#
loop_
_entity.id
_entity.type
_entity.pdbx_description
1 polymer ?
#
loop_
_entity_poly.entity_id
_entity_poly.type
_entity_poly.pdbx_seq_one_letter_code
_entity_poly.pdbx_strand_id
1 'polypeptide(L)' 'LLGKRLIEISRALYSIEGKTANQVFGNPDDAKLKSCMTLFCSLPDADPVFNAVLNKFFNGAKDNKTLDILFEKNG' A
#
# COMPACT_ATOMS: atom_id res chain seq x y z
N LEU A 1 13.41 3.43 13.12
CA LEU A 1 14.18 3.49 11.86
C LEU A 1 13.40 2.95 10.66
N LEU A 2 12.68 1.82 10.78
CA LEU A 2 12.01 1.18 9.63
C LEU A 2 10.85 2.00 9.02
N GLY A 3 10.00 2.63 9.84
CA GLY A 3 8.86 3.42 9.33
C GLY A 3 9.26 4.58 8.41
N LYS A 4 10.33 5.32 8.74
CA LYS A 4 10.83 6.42 7.90
C LYS A 4 11.28 5.94 6.52
N ARG A 5 12.00 4.81 6.46
CA ARG A 5 12.44 4.22 5.19
C ARG A 5 11.26 3.78 4.33
N LEU A 6 10.24 3.19 4.96
CA LEU A 6 9.02 2.78 4.25
C LEU A 6 8.31 4.00 3.63
N ILE A 7 8.20 5.10 4.36
CA ILE A 7 7.64 6.35 3.84
C ILE A 7 8.47 6.88 2.66
N GLU A 8 9.78 6.90 2.79
CA GLU A 8 10.70 7.38 1.73
C GLU A 8 10.56 6.57 0.44
N ILE A 9 10.56 5.24 0.53
CA ILE A 9 10.41 4.38 -0.65
C ILE A 9 9.00 4.46 -1.25
N SER A 10 7.96 4.64 -0.43
CA SER A 10 6.59 4.86 -0.92
C SER A 10 6.46 6.19 -1.67
N ARG A 11 7.16 7.24 -1.25
CA ARG A 11 7.20 8.53 -1.97
C ARG A 11 7.96 8.42 -3.30
N ALA A 12 9.08 7.70 -3.30
CA ALA A 12 9.82 7.41 -4.53
C ALA A 12 8.97 6.62 -5.52
N LEU A 13 8.27 5.59 -5.05
CA LEU A 13 7.32 4.81 -5.85
C LEU A 13 6.18 5.68 -6.39
N TYR A 14 5.57 6.52 -5.54
CA TYR A 14 4.50 7.42 -5.94
C TYR A 14 4.94 8.42 -7.02
N SER A 15 6.23 8.74 -7.11
CA SER A 15 6.78 9.66 -8.11
C SER A 15 6.95 9.02 -9.51
N ILE A 16 6.80 7.70 -9.64
CA ILE A 16 6.91 7.02 -10.94
C ILE A 16 5.69 7.33 -11.80
N GLU A 17 5.87 7.90 -12.99
CA GLU A 17 4.79 8.21 -13.93
C GLU A 17 4.62 7.13 -14.99
N GLY A 18 3.40 7.00 -15.52
CA GLY A 18 3.11 6.17 -16.70
C GLY A 18 3.29 4.66 -16.53
N LYS A 19 3.44 4.15 -15.30
CA LYS A 19 3.56 2.71 -15.01
C LYS A 19 2.49 2.22 -14.06
N THR A 20 2.01 1.00 -14.30
CA THR A 20 1.14 0.26 -13.36
C THR A 20 1.98 -0.41 -12.27
N ALA A 21 1.34 -0.84 -11.15
CA ALA A 21 2.06 -1.58 -10.11
C ALA A 21 2.69 -2.86 -10.66
N ASN A 22 1.99 -3.57 -11.54
CA ASN A 22 2.50 -4.77 -12.19
C ASN A 22 3.74 -4.50 -13.07
N GLN A 23 3.83 -3.34 -13.72
CA GLN A 23 5.02 -2.98 -14.51
C GLN A 23 6.22 -2.59 -13.64
N VAL A 24 6.00 -2.17 -12.39
CA VAL A 24 7.07 -1.81 -11.45
C VAL A 24 7.54 -3.03 -10.65
N PHE A 25 6.60 -3.85 -10.16
CA PHE A 25 6.88 -4.95 -9.24
C PHE A 25 6.69 -6.35 -9.84
N GLY A 26 5.92 -6.48 -10.92
CA GLY A 26 5.52 -7.79 -11.45
C GLY A 26 4.48 -8.49 -10.57
N ASN A 27 3.99 -9.62 -11.06
CA ASN A 27 3.15 -10.56 -10.31
C ASN A 27 4.08 -11.57 -9.60
N PRO A 28 3.91 -11.85 -8.30
CA PRO A 28 2.81 -11.46 -7.39
C PRO A 28 3.12 -10.27 -6.47
N ASP A 29 4.21 -9.55 -6.70
CA ASP A 29 4.66 -8.51 -5.78
C ASP A 29 3.81 -7.24 -5.86
N ASP A 30 3.10 -7.00 -6.96
CA ASP A 30 2.07 -5.98 -7.07
C ASP A 30 0.92 -6.20 -6.06
N ALA A 31 0.46 -7.43 -5.87
CA ALA A 31 -0.54 -7.77 -4.86
C ALA A 31 0.00 -7.52 -3.44
N LYS A 32 1.27 -7.85 -3.19
CA LYS A 32 1.92 -7.58 -1.89
C LYS A 32 2.03 -6.08 -1.61
N LEU A 33 2.30 -5.26 -2.63
CA LEU A 33 2.25 -3.80 -2.49
C LEU A 33 0.87 -3.36 -2.02
N LYS A 34 -0.20 -3.86 -2.65
CA LYS A 34 -1.58 -3.52 -2.30
C LYS A 34 -1.90 -3.88 -0.85
N SER A 35 -1.55 -5.09 -0.41
CA SER A 35 -1.72 -5.52 0.98
C SER A 35 -0.92 -4.67 1.96
N CYS A 36 0.35 -4.40 1.65
CA CYS A 36 1.23 -3.57 2.49
C CYS A 36 0.69 -2.14 2.66
N MET A 37 0.34 -1.47 1.56
CA MET A 37 -0.22 -0.11 1.64
C MET A 37 -1.58 -0.08 2.36
N THR A 38 -2.40 -1.13 2.18
CA THR A 38 -3.66 -1.29 2.92
C THR A 38 -3.43 -1.38 4.42
N LEU A 39 -2.46 -2.20 4.84
CA LEU A 39 -2.09 -2.36 6.25
C LEU A 39 -1.66 -1.03 6.86
N PHE A 40 -0.67 -0.36 6.26
CA PHE A 40 -0.12 0.86 6.84
C PHE A 40 -1.08 2.04 6.77
N CYS A 41 -1.90 2.18 5.72
CA CYS A 41 -2.91 3.25 5.66
C CYS A 41 -4.09 3.06 6.63
N SER A 42 -4.22 1.87 7.24
CA SER A 42 -5.29 1.58 8.22
C SER A 42 -4.87 1.89 9.66
N LEU A 43 -3.61 2.26 9.89
CA LEU A 43 -3.11 2.68 11.21
C LEU A 43 -3.57 4.12 11.53
N PRO A 44 -3.84 4.44 12.81
CA PRO A 44 -3.95 5.82 13.26
C PRO A 44 -2.66 6.59 12.92
N ASP A 45 -2.80 7.85 12.49
CA ASP A 45 -1.69 8.75 12.15
C ASP A 45 -0.72 8.24 11.07
N ALA A 46 -1.20 7.35 10.20
CA ALA A 46 -0.43 6.87 9.05
C ALA A 46 -0.05 8.00 8.10
N ASP A 47 1.16 7.93 7.52
CA ASP A 47 1.58 8.88 6.49
C ASP A 47 0.64 8.76 5.26
N PRO A 48 0.12 9.88 4.73
CA PRO A 48 -0.84 9.87 3.63
C PRO A 48 -0.29 9.26 2.34
N VAL A 49 1.04 9.11 2.20
CA VAL A 49 1.66 8.45 1.04
C VAL A 49 1.12 7.05 0.80
N PHE A 50 0.78 6.29 1.85
CA PHE A 50 0.28 4.92 1.69
C PHE A 50 -1.07 4.91 0.95
N ASN A 51 -1.96 5.83 1.31
CA ASN A 51 -3.23 6.01 0.61
C ASN A 51 -3.02 6.58 -0.80
N ALA A 52 -2.04 7.48 -0.98
CA ALA A 52 -1.71 8.03 -2.30
C ALA A 52 -1.22 6.95 -3.28
N VAL A 53 -0.41 5.99 -2.81
CA VAL A 53 0.03 4.83 -3.59
C VAL A 53 -1.17 3.94 -3.96
N LEU A 54 -2.10 3.68 -3.04
CA LEU A 54 -3.33 2.94 -3.35
C LEU A 54 -4.18 3.64 -4.41
N ASN A 55 -4.35 4.95 -4.29
CA ASN A 55 -5.09 5.75 -5.27
C ASN A 55 -4.43 5.68 -6.65
N LYS A 56 -3.11 5.82 -6.72
CA LYS A 56 -2.37 5.85 -7.97
C LYS A 56 -2.35 4.51 -8.70
N PHE A 57 -2.10 3.41 -7.99
CA PHE A 57 -1.84 2.12 -8.61
C PHE A 57 -3.02 1.15 -8.59
N PHE A 58 -3.99 1.37 -7.71
CA PHE A 58 -5.12 0.47 -7.49
C PHE A 58 -6.48 1.20 -7.45
N ASN A 59 -6.56 2.44 -7.96
CA ASN A 59 -7.76 3.27 -7.95
C ASN A 59 -8.39 3.43 -6.55
N GLY A 60 -7.56 3.44 -5.52
CA GLY A 60 -7.98 3.55 -4.11
C GLY A 60 -8.54 2.26 -3.53
N ALA A 61 -8.62 1.18 -4.32
CA ALA A 61 -9.07 -0.11 -3.84
C ALA A 61 -8.07 -0.69 -2.84
N LYS A 62 -8.57 -0.99 -1.64
CA LYS A 62 -7.82 -1.70 -0.60
C LYS A 62 -7.80 -3.20 -0.86
N ASP A 63 -6.87 -3.89 -0.21
CA ASP A 63 -6.81 -5.35 -0.21
C ASP A 63 -7.77 -5.92 0.83
N ASN A 64 -8.86 -6.54 0.38
CA ASN A 64 -9.92 -7.04 1.26
C ASN A 64 -9.39 -8.05 2.28
N LYS A 65 -8.51 -8.98 1.88
CA LYS A 65 -7.93 -9.97 2.81
C LYS A 65 -7.16 -9.31 3.94
N THR A 66 -6.41 -8.24 3.66
CA THR A 66 -5.74 -7.46 4.70
C THR A 66 -6.74 -6.79 5.64
N LEU A 67 -7.83 -6.23 5.12
CA LEU A 67 -8.89 -5.64 5.94
C LEU A 67 -9.58 -6.70 6.80
N ASP A 68 -9.89 -7.86 6.23
CA ASP A 68 -10.46 -8.99 6.95
C ASP A 68 -9.53 -9.37 8.11
N ILE A 69 -8.23 -9.54 7.90
CA ILE A 69 -7.27 -9.86 8.99
C ILE A 69 -7.21 -8.75 10.06
N LEU A 70 -7.31 -7.48 9.67
CA LEU A 70 -7.23 -6.34 10.60
C LEU A 70 -8.50 -6.15 11.44
N PHE A 71 -9.66 -6.51 10.87
CA PHE A 71 -10.97 -6.24 11.46
C PHE A 71 -11.76 -7.51 11.80
N GLU A 72 -11.24 -8.70 11.46
CA GLU A 72 -11.67 -9.97 12.05
C GLU A 72 -11.36 -9.89 13.53
N LYS A 73 -12.44 -9.66 14.28
CA LYS A 73 -12.51 -9.92 15.71
C LYS A 73 -12.00 -11.33 15.95
N ASN A 74 -11.10 -11.46 16.93
CA ASN A 74 -11.12 -12.60 17.84
C ASN A 74 -12.59 -12.83 18.23
N GLY A 75 -13.23 -13.82 17.60
CA GLY A 75 -14.49 -14.39 18.07
C GLY A 75 -14.25 -15.14 19.36
#